data_AF-A0A3M6U827-F1
#
_entry.id   AF-A0A3M6U827-F1
#
_cell.length_a   1.000
_cell.length_b   1.000
_cell.length_c   1.000
_cell.angle_alpha   90.00
_cell.angle_beta   90.00
_cell.angle_gamma   90.00
#
_symmetry.space_group_name_H-M   'P 1'
#
loop_
_entity.id
_entity.type
_entity.pdbx_description
1 polymer ?
#
loop_
_entity_poly.entity_id
_entity_poly.type
_entity_poly.pdbx_seq_one_letter_code
_entity_poly.pdbx_strand_id
1 'polypeptide(L)'
;MKIFVFILLTSPYVARARSLYLGGHVCQNIWDSAKNNLLLPGELAVNEGNYQKALFMLVKGGGSLGDQKLQSDVFTSFHGIHLLVDFQAPPLRFDQHHINAFITAVTQPGGPGEAAFNYLKTQANALPHGVDGALKREIMIPYPYFLSDLLFTWRGAKKANPSSMFVGTSPAFDLALFTTCFLKGRGAGRWYFPMGRPISTYCQCDIDTPGIGTSRVEVTTVENRFGKVVTAYPTAVY
;
A
#
# COMPACT_ATOMS: atom_id res chain seq x y z
N MET A 1 47.75 -18.39 -35.35
CA MET A 1 46.52 -17.56 -35.38
C MET A 1 45.56 -18.12 -34.34
N LYS A 2 45.31 -17.41 -33.23
CA LYS A 2 44.39 -17.84 -32.17
C LYS A 2 43.09 -17.05 -32.33
N ILE A 3 42.01 -17.74 -32.67
CA ILE A 3 40.66 -17.16 -32.77
C ILE A 3 40.08 -17.13 -31.35
N PHE A 4 39.85 -15.93 -30.82
CA PHE A 4 39.09 -15.73 -29.60
C PHE A 4 37.61 -15.69 -29.95
N VAL A 5 36.88 -16.73 -29.56
CA VAL A 5 35.41 -16.79 -29.65
C VAL A 5 34.85 -16.12 -28.39
N PHE A 6 34.37 -14.88 -28.52
CA PHE A 6 33.56 -14.25 -27.48
C PHE A 6 32.15 -14.85 -27.54
N ILE A 7 31.87 -15.81 -26.66
CA ILE A 7 30.50 -16.25 -26.39
C ILE A 7 29.83 -15.12 -25.61
N LEU A 8 29.11 -14.25 -26.32
CA LEU A 8 28.10 -13.37 -25.71
C LEU A 8 26.97 -14.28 -25.20
N LEU A 9 27.09 -14.69 -23.94
CA LEU A 9 25.94 -15.15 -23.17
C LEU A 9 24.99 -13.96 -23.07
N THR A 10 24.05 -13.85 -24.00
CA THR A 10 22.81 -13.09 -23.78
C THR A 10 22.02 -13.84 -22.72
N SER A 11 22.47 -13.74 -21.48
CA SER A 11 21.61 -13.98 -20.34
C SER A 11 20.40 -13.07 -20.53
N PRO A 12 19.16 -13.57 -20.47
CA PRO A 12 18.00 -12.74 -20.31
C PRO A 12 18.05 -12.17 -18.89
N TYR A 13 19.00 -11.28 -18.63
CA TYR A 13 18.92 -10.31 -17.55
C TYR A 13 17.78 -9.36 -17.94
N VAL A 14 16.54 -9.83 -17.76
CA VAL A 14 15.55 -8.96 -17.14
C VAL A 14 16.25 -8.53 -15.86
N ALA A 15 16.77 -7.30 -15.85
CA ALA A 15 17.24 -6.68 -14.63
C ALA A 15 16.03 -6.66 -13.69
N ARG A 16 15.84 -7.73 -12.90
CA ARG A 16 14.94 -7.76 -11.76
C ARG A 16 15.43 -6.60 -10.92
N ALA A 17 14.71 -5.48 -10.97
CA ALA A 17 15.04 -4.33 -10.15
C ALA A 17 15.11 -4.84 -8.71
N ARG A 18 16.29 -4.76 -8.10
CA ARG A 18 16.59 -5.39 -6.81
C ARG A 18 15.51 -5.02 -5.79
N SER A 19 14.77 -6.01 -5.28
CA SER A 19 13.77 -5.78 -4.24
C SER A 19 14.42 -5.11 -3.03
N LEU A 20 13.80 -4.05 -2.54
CA LEU A 20 14.23 -3.31 -1.37
C LEU A 20 13.57 -3.91 -0.15
N TYR A 21 14.35 -4.65 0.65
CA TYR A 21 13.86 -5.08 1.95
C TYR A 21 13.77 -3.86 2.88
N LEU A 22 12.57 -3.54 3.36
CA LEU A 22 12.35 -2.40 4.23
C LEU A 22 13.00 -2.67 5.61
N GLY A 23 12.98 -3.91 6.10
CA GLY A 23 13.65 -4.31 7.34
C GLY A 23 13.20 -3.53 8.59
N GLY A 24 13.81 -3.85 9.73
CA GLY A 24 13.64 -3.09 10.99
C GLY A 24 12.19 -2.93 11.43
N HIS A 25 11.46 -4.05 11.62
CA HIS A 25 10.06 -4.12 12.08
C HIS A 25 9.10 -3.06 11.48
N VAL A 26 9.41 -2.44 10.35
CA VAL A 26 8.67 -1.25 9.89
C VAL A 26 7.27 -1.60 9.47
N CYS A 27 7.10 -2.69 8.71
CA CYS A 27 5.78 -3.14 8.32
C CYS A 27 4.99 -3.63 9.53
N GLN A 28 5.63 -4.29 10.49
CA GLN A 28 5.03 -4.61 11.77
C GLN A 28 4.54 -3.34 12.50
N ASN A 29 5.38 -2.32 12.63
CA ASN A 29 5.03 -1.08 13.31
C ASN A 29 3.89 -0.32 12.60
N ILE A 30 3.92 -0.26 11.27
CA ILE A 30 2.85 0.34 10.45
C ILE A 30 1.56 -0.47 10.64
N TRP A 31 1.66 -1.80 10.67
CA TRP A 31 0.54 -2.72 10.88
C TRP A 31 -0.11 -2.54 12.26
N ASP A 32 0.67 -2.61 13.33
CA ASP A 32 0.20 -2.46 14.71
C ASP A 32 -0.36 -1.06 14.98
N SER A 33 0.13 -0.05 14.27
CA SER A 33 -0.42 1.31 14.38
C SER A 33 -1.75 1.48 13.64
N ALA A 34 -2.14 0.53 12.77
CA ALA A 34 -3.29 0.65 11.87
C ALA A 34 -4.62 0.18 12.48
N LYS A 35 -4.98 0.74 13.65
CA LYS A 35 -6.13 0.34 14.51
C LYS A 35 -7.49 0.22 13.80
N ASN A 36 -7.63 0.89 12.66
CA ASN A 36 -8.85 0.89 11.86
C ASN A 36 -8.89 -0.24 10.82
N ASN A 37 -7.88 -1.10 10.72
CA ASN A 37 -7.95 -2.29 9.87
C ASN A 37 -9.15 -3.15 10.29
N LEU A 38 -9.94 -3.58 9.31
CA LEU A 38 -11.05 -4.50 9.48
C LEU A 38 -10.52 -5.91 9.70
N LEU A 39 -11.07 -6.58 10.70
CA LEU A 39 -10.75 -7.97 11.03
C LEU A 39 -11.47 -8.93 10.09
N LEU A 40 -10.77 -9.93 9.60
CA LEU A 40 -11.36 -11.01 8.81
C LEU A 40 -11.40 -12.32 9.61
N PRO A 41 -12.49 -13.11 9.52
CA PRO A 41 -13.77 -12.77 8.88
C PRO A 41 -14.70 -11.92 9.79
N GLY A 42 -14.26 -11.56 11.02
CA GLY A 42 -15.16 -11.07 12.08
C GLY A 42 -15.81 -9.70 11.88
N GLU A 43 -15.20 -8.82 11.09
CA GLU A 43 -15.73 -7.50 10.73
C GLU A 43 -16.02 -7.39 9.23
N LEU A 44 -15.20 -8.04 8.41
CA LEU A 44 -15.35 -8.11 6.96
C LEU A 44 -15.29 -9.57 6.48
N ALA A 45 -16.30 -10.00 5.73
CA ALA A 45 -16.34 -11.30 5.09
C ALA A 45 -16.02 -11.17 3.59
N VAL A 46 -15.26 -12.13 3.06
CA VAL A 46 -14.91 -12.24 1.63
C VAL A 46 -15.59 -13.47 1.05
N ASN A 47 -16.42 -13.26 0.02
CA ASN A 47 -17.15 -14.32 -0.68
C ASN A 47 -16.41 -14.74 -1.95
N GLU A 48 -15.28 -15.42 -1.79
CA GLU A 48 -14.56 -15.95 -2.96
C GLU A 48 -15.40 -17.03 -3.67
N GLY A 49 -15.48 -16.95 -5.00
CA GLY A 49 -16.15 -17.96 -5.83
C GLY A 49 -17.69 -17.89 -5.90
N ASN A 50 -18.35 -16.95 -5.21
CA ASN A 50 -19.80 -16.78 -5.28
C ASN A 50 -20.21 -15.45 -5.93
N TYR A 51 -20.27 -15.45 -7.27
CA TYR A 51 -20.61 -14.25 -8.08
C TYR A 51 -22.04 -13.73 -7.91
N GLN A 52 -22.92 -14.46 -7.21
CA GLN A 52 -24.30 -14.03 -6.93
C GLN A 52 -24.38 -13.09 -5.72
N LYS A 53 -23.31 -13.02 -4.90
CA LYS A 53 -23.21 -12.11 -3.75
C LYS A 53 -22.10 -11.09 -3.99
N ALA A 54 -22.18 -9.94 -3.32
CA ALA A 54 -21.08 -8.98 -3.30
C ALA A 54 -19.81 -9.67 -2.77
N LEU A 55 -18.66 -9.41 -3.40
CA LEU A 55 -17.37 -10.00 -3.00
C LEU A 55 -17.04 -9.70 -1.54
N PHE A 56 -17.37 -8.50 -1.07
CA PHE A 56 -17.17 -8.06 0.30
C PHE A 56 -18.50 -7.83 0.99
N MET A 57 -18.65 -8.35 2.20
CA MET A 57 -19.82 -8.11 3.04
C MET A 57 -19.36 -7.74 4.46
N LEU A 58 -19.92 -6.66 5.00
CA LEU A 58 -19.75 -6.36 6.41
C LEU A 58 -20.48 -7.40 7.25
N VAL A 59 -19.79 -7.93 8.25
CA VAL A 59 -20.41 -8.84 9.22
C VAL A 59 -21.17 -7.99 10.24
N LYS A 60 -22.47 -8.24 10.39
CA LYS A 60 -23.34 -7.53 11.35
C LYS A 60 -23.62 -8.41 12.57
N GLY A 61 -23.51 -7.87 13.78
CA GLY A 61 -23.89 -8.57 15.01
C GLY A 61 -23.23 -8.00 16.27
N GLY A 62 -23.53 -8.59 17.43
CA GLY A 62 -23.14 -8.11 18.77
C GLY A 62 -21.63 -8.06 19.10
N GLY A 63 -20.76 -8.17 18.10
CA GLY A 63 -19.31 -8.06 18.23
C GLY A 63 -18.59 -7.41 17.03
N SER A 64 -19.30 -6.91 16.02
CA SER A 64 -18.66 -6.33 14.82
C SER A 64 -18.32 -4.85 15.03
N LEU A 65 -17.05 -4.53 15.32
CA LEU A 65 -16.53 -3.15 15.34
C LEU A 65 -16.34 -2.57 13.93
N GLY A 66 -16.55 -3.37 12.88
CA GLY A 66 -16.34 -2.97 11.48
C GLY A 66 -17.13 -1.73 11.09
N ASP A 67 -18.42 -1.68 11.43
CA ASP A 67 -19.26 -0.51 11.16
C ASP A 67 -18.73 0.74 11.88
N GLN A 68 -18.26 0.61 13.12
CA GLN A 68 -17.66 1.72 13.86
C GLN A 68 -16.35 2.19 13.23
N LYS A 69 -15.49 1.26 12.78
CA LYS A 69 -14.25 1.57 12.07
C LYS A 69 -14.52 2.30 10.75
N LEU A 70 -15.56 1.90 10.01
CA LEU A 70 -15.97 2.59 8.79
C LEU A 70 -16.52 4.01 9.04
N GLN A 71 -17.01 4.31 10.24
CA GLN A 71 -17.37 5.67 10.66
C GLN A 71 -16.18 6.50 11.19
N SER A 72 -14.98 5.92 11.30
CA SER A 72 -13.80 6.68 11.72
C SER A 72 -13.39 7.73 10.69
N ASP A 73 -12.77 8.80 11.17
CA ASP A 73 -12.28 9.91 10.32
C ASP A 73 -11.42 9.43 9.16
N VAL A 74 -10.64 8.36 9.32
CA VAL A 74 -9.81 7.79 8.24
C VAL A 74 -10.68 7.28 7.08
N PHE A 75 -11.75 6.53 7.36
CA PHE A 75 -12.63 5.99 6.33
C PHE A 75 -13.63 7.04 5.83
N THR A 76 -14.18 7.86 6.72
CA THR A 76 -15.15 8.90 6.35
C THR A 76 -14.49 10.05 5.58
N SER A 77 -13.24 10.41 5.86
CA SER A 77 -12.50 11.35 5.00
C SER A 77 -12.02 10.67 3.71
N PHE A 78 -11.66 9.38 3.71
CA PHE A 78 -11.34 8.70 2.44
C PHE A 78 -12.57 8.58 1.51
N HIS A 79 -13.74 8.30 2.09
CA HIS A 79 -15.02 8.22 1.39
C HIS A 79 -15.63 9.60 1.09
N GLY A 80 -15.41 10.55 2.01
CA GLY A 80 -15.97 11.90 2.02
C GLY A 80 -15.09 12.94 1.31
N ILE A 81 -13.79 12.68 1.14
CA ILE A 81 -13.14 13.13 -0.09
C ILE A 81 -14.00 12.49 -1.16
N HIS A 82 -14.61 13.32 -2.00
CA HIS A 82 -15.25 12.88 -3.20
C HIS A 82 -14.23 12.20 -4.18
N LEU A 83 -13.21 11.48 -3.73
CA LEU A 83 -12.33 10.67 -4.56
C LEU A 83 -13.12 9.49 -5.15
N LEU A 84 -14.07 8.93 -4.41
CA LEU A 84 -14.95 7.88 -4.96
C LEU A 84 -16.22 8.45 -5.62
N VAL A 85 -16.66 9.63 -5.19
CA VAL A 85 -17.90 10.28 -5.65
C VAL A 85 -17.67 11.21 -6.86
N ASP A 86 -16.59 12.01 -6.90
CA ASP A 86 -16.24 12.89 -8.03
C ASP A 86 -15.75 12.12 -9.25
N PHE A 87 -15.23 10.89 -9.09
CA PHE A 87 -14.96 10.02 -10.25
C PHE A 87 -16.22 9.75 -11.09
N GLN A 88 -17.40 10.04 -10.54
CA GLN A 88 -18.69 9.88 -11.22
C GLN A 88 -19.27 11.21 -11.75
N ALA A 89 -18.76 12.38 -11.34
CA ALA A 89 -19.34 13.68 -11.66
C ALA A 89 -18.30 14.64 -12.30
N PRO A 90 -18.44 15.00 -13.59
CA PRO A 90 -17.63 16.05 -14.21
C PRO A 90 -18.06 17.46 -13.74
N PRO A 91 -17.13 18.40 -13.48
CA PRO A 91 -15.67 18.22 -13.44
C PRO A 91 -15.19 17.61 -12.11
N LEU A 92 -14.09 16.85 -12.17
CA LEU A 92 -13.36 16.37 -10.98
C LEU A 92 -12.92 17.59 -10.14
N ARG A 93 -13.55 17.85 -8.99
CA ARG A 93 -13.19 18.98 -8.11
C ARG A 93 -12.65 18.46 -6.79
N PHE A 94 -11.34 18.20 -6.78
CA PHE A 94 -10.61 17.98 -5.54
C PHE A 94 -10.55 19.28 -4.73
N ASP A 95 -11.41 19.43 -3.73
CA ASP A 95 -11.32 20.52 -2.77
C ASP A 95 -10.11 20.30 -1.86
N GLN A 96 -9.25 21.32 -1.75
CA GLN A 96 -8.09 21.32 -0.87
C GLN A 96 -8.49 21.05 0.59
N HIS A 97 -9.69 21.48 1.01
CA HIS A 97 -10.22 21.18 2.33
C HIS A 97 -10.32 19.67 2.58
N HIS A 98 -10.86 18.90 1.62
CA HIS A 98 -11.00 17.45 1.73
C HIS A 98 -9.65 16.73 1.72
N ILE A 99 -8.71 17.19 0.88
CA ILE A 99 -7.34 16.66 0.88
C ILE A 99 -6.70 16.86 2.25
N ASN A 100 -6.79 18.07 2.80
CA ASN A 100 -6.22 18.38 4.11
C ASN A 100 -6.87 17.54 5.21
N ALA A 101 -8.19 17.40 5.21
CA ALA A 101 -8.91 16.59 6.19
C ALA A 101 -8.44 15.12 6.19
N PHE A 102 -8.27 14.54 5.00
CA PHE A 102 -7.75 13.17 4.88
C PHE A 102 -6.29 13.05 5.29
N ILE A 103 -5.42 13.95 4.84
CA ILE A 103 -4.02 13.96 5.25
C ILE A 103 -3.94 14.07 6.77
N THR A 104 -4.70 14.98 7.39
CA THR A 104 -4.82 15.07 8.85
C THR A 104 -5.28 13.76 9.47
N ALA A 105 -6.30 13.09 8.93
CA ALA A 105 -6.81 11.83 9.47
C ALA A 105 -5.79 10.68 9.42
N VAL A 106 -5.00 10.59 8.34
CA VAL A 106 -4.01 9.50 8.17
C VAL A 106 -2.65 9.79 8.81
N THR A 107 -2.36 11.05 9.15
CA THR A 107 -1.14 11.46 9.85
C THR A 107 -1.34 11.69 11.35
N GLN A 108 -2.40 11.12 11.94
CA GLN A 108 -2.64 11.22 13.39
C GLN A 108 -1.48 10.58 14.19
N PRO A 109 -1.13 11.16 15.36
CA PRO A 109 -0.12 10.58 16.25
C PRO A 109 -0.43 9.13 16.63
N GLY A 110 0.61 8.30 16.68
CA GLY A 110 0.51 6.86 16.93
C GLY A 110 -0.14 6.05 15.81
N GLY A 111 -0.37 6.66 14.64
CA GLY A 111 -0.92 6.01 13.46
C GLY A 111 0.16 5.46 12.48
N PRO A 112 -0.27 4.76 11.42
CA PRO A 112 0.63 4.15 10.44
C PRO A 112 1.57 5.15 9.76
N GLY A 113 1.09 6.35 9.48
CA GLY A 113 1.89 7.42 8.88
C GLY A 113 3.07 7.84 9.74
N GLU A 114 2.90 7.85 11.07
CA GLU A 114 3.98 8.16 11.98
C GLU A 114 5.01 7.03 12.09
N ALA A 115 4.55 5.77 12.13
CA ALA A 115 5.44 4.60 12.11
C ALA A 115 6.33 4.60 10.85
N ALA A 116 5.72 4.87 9.68
CA ALA A 116 6.43 5.07 8.42
C ALA A 116 7.44 6.22 8.50
N PHE A 117 7.01 7.37 9.02
CA PHE A 117 7.86 8.55 9.13
C PHE A 117 9.06 8.33 10.07
N ASN A 118 8.85 7.67 11.20
CA ASN A 118 9.90 7.29 12.15
C ASN A 118 10.95 6.40 11.52
N TYR A 119 10.51 5.42 10.74
CA TYR A 119 11.43 4.60 9.97
C TYR A 119 12.20 5.45 8.95
N LEU A 120 11.53 6.27 8.15
CA LEU A 120 12.19 7.06 7.08
C LEU A 120 13.25 8.04 7.60
N LYS A 121 13.08 8.58 8.81
CA LYS A 121 14.11 9.41 9.48
C LYS A 121 15.44 8.67 9.68
N THR A 122 15.41 7.35 9.82
CA THR A 122 16.63 6.53 9.95
C THR A 122 17.28 6.17 8.62
N GLN A 123 16.61 6.47 7.50
CA GLN A 123 17.06 6.07 6.18
C GLN A 123 17.78 7.22 5.48
N ALA A 124 19.02 6.96 5.06
CA ALA A 124 19.82 7.93 4.34
C ALA A 124 19.09 8.41 3.08
N ASN A 125 18.98 9.74 2.93
CA ASN A 125 18.39 10.42 1.76
C ASN A 125 16.91 10.08 1.47
N ALA A 126 16.18 9.49 2.41
CA ALA A 126 14.78 9.12 2.19
C ALA A 126 13.79 10.27 2.39
N LEU A 127 14.13 11.25 3.24
CA LEU A 127 13.30 12.43 3.52
C LEU A 127 13.88 13.70 2.86
N PRO A 128 13.03 14.61 2.37
CA PRO A 128 13.44 15.99 2.03
C PRO A 128 13.96 16.73 3.27
N HIS A 129 14.81 17.74 3.09
CA HIS A 129 15.33 18.56 4.18
C HIS A 129 14.18 19.27 4.95
N GLY A 130 14.14 19.12 6.28
CA GLY A 130 13.28 19.92 7.18
C GLY A 130 11.99 19.29 7.70
N VAL A 131 11.89 17.96 7.84
CA VAL A 131 10.71 17.28 8.42
C VAL A 131 11.08 16.60 9.74
N ASP A 132 10.56 17.06 10.87
CA ASP A 132 10.85 16.54 12.23
C ASP A 132 9.55 16.37 13.07
N GLY A 133 9.35 15.21 13.71
CA GLY A 133 8.29 14.98 14.72
C GLY A 133 7.73 13.54 14.79
N ALA A 134 7.41 13.02 15.99
CA ALA A 134 6.71 11.75 16.25
C ALA A 134 6.39 11.52 17.75
N LEU A 135 5.28 10.83 18.07
CA LEU A 135 4.86 10.30 19.39
C LEU A 135 3.97 9.02 19.30
N LYS A 136 4.42 7.91 19.92
CA LYS A 136 3.85 6.52 19.88
C LYS A 136 2.57 6.25 20.72
N ARG A 137 1.73 5.26 20.28
CA ARG A 137 1.04 4.21 21.10
C ARG A 137 0.53 2.98 20.28
N GLU A 138 0.82 1.75 20.75
CA GLU A 138 0.55 0.43 20.09
C GLU A 138 -0.85 -0.18 20.38
N ILE A 139 -1.40 -0.97 19.42
CA ILE A 139 -2.49 -1.97 19.57
C ILE A 139 -2.24 -3.13 18.56
N MET A 140 -2.73 -4.34 18.85
CA MET A 140 -2.51 -5.57 18.06
C MET A 140 -3.63 -5.85 17.02
N ILE A 141 -3.26 -6.27 15.80
CA ILE A 141 -4.19 -6.58 14.66
C ILE A 141 -3.73 -7.85 13.91
N PRO A 142 -4.62 -8.77 13.48
CA PRO A 142 -4.26 -9.95 12.67
C PRO A 142 -3.89 -9.58 11.23
N TYR A 143 -2.83 -10.20 10.66
CA TYR A 143 -2.20 -9.97 9.32
C TYR A 143 -3.09 -9.48 8.15
N PRO A 144 -2.50 -8.79 7.14
CA PRO A 144 -3.22 -8.36 5.94
C PRO A 144 -3.71 -9.55 5.13
N TYR A 145 -5.02 -9.62 4.92
CA TYR A 145 -5.60 -10.55 3.94
C TYR A 145 -5.31 -10.04 2.52
N PHE A 146 -5.00 -10.95 1.61
CA PHE A 146 -4.52 -10.63 0.27
C PHE A 146 -5.33 -11.37 -0.79
N LEU A 147 -5.83 -10.61 -1.77
CA LEU A 147 -6.45 -11.16 -2.97
C LEU A 147 -5.52 -10.95 -4.15
N SER A 148 -5.20 -12.04 -4.85
CA SER A 148 -4.55 -12.01 -6.17
C SER A 148 -5.55 -12.21 -7.28
N ASP A 149 -5.11 -11.98 -8.51
CA ASP A 149 -5.82 -12.35 -9.73
C ASP A 149 -7.24 -11.77 -9.87
N LEU A 150 -7.47 -10.61 -9.25
CA LEU A 150 -8.76 -9.94 -9.29
C LEU A 150 -9.07 -9.41 -10.68
N LEU A 151 -10.13 -9.95 -11.25
CA LEU A 151 -10.77 -9.51 -12.47
C LEU A 151 -12.18 -9.04 -12.14
N PHE A 152 -12.53 -7.83 -12.60
CA PHE A 152 -13.85 -7.26 -12.40
C PHE A 152 -14.28 -6.45 -13.63
N THR A 153 -15.58 -6.18 -13.70
CA THR A 153 -16.16 -5.30 -14.73
C THR A 153 -16.54 -3.99 -14.08
N TRP A 154 -15.98 -2.88 -14.58
CA TRP A 154 -16.31 -1.54 -14.14
C TRP A 154 -17.19 -0.86 -15.19
N ARG A 155 -18.44 -0.57 -14.86
CA ARG A 155 -19.40 0.11 -15.75
C ARG A 155 -19.48 -0.53 -17.15
N GLY A 156 -19.52 -1.86 -17.21
CA GLY A 156 -19.55 -2.63 -18.46
C GLY A 156 -18.18 -2.85 -19.13
N ALA A 157 -17.13 -2.14 -18.72
CA ALA A 157 -15.77 -2.36 -19.20
C ALA A 157 -15.08 -3.45 -18.37
N LYS A 158 -14.70 -4.55 -19.02
CA LYS A 158 -13.92 -5.60 -18.38
C LYS A 158 -12.49 -5.12 -18.14
N LYS A 159 -11.98 -5.35 -16.94
CA LYS A 159 -10.57 -5.10 -16.64
C LYS A 159 -9.69 -5.97 -17.53
N ALA A 160 -8.70 -5.35 -18.17
CA ALA A 160 -7.83 -6.04 -19.14
C ALA A 160 -6.84 -7.00 -18.48
N ASN A 161 -6.29 -6.63 -17.32
CA ASN A 161 -5.29 -7.42 -16.62
C ASN A 161 -5.73 -7.71 -15.18
N PRO A 162 -5.43 -8.90 -14.64
CA PRO A 162 -5.64 -9.19 -13.23
C PRO A 162 -4.84 -8.22 -12.35
N SER A 163 -5.33 -8.01 -11.13
CA SER A 163 -4.64 -7.19 -10.13
C SER A 163 -4.77 -7.79 -8.75
N SER A 164 -4.00 -7.26 -7.83
CA SER A 164 -4.01 -7.66 -6.42
C SER A 164 -4.37 -6.47 -5.52
N MET A 165 -4.92 -6.77 -4.35
CA MET A 165 -5.21 -5.79 -3.32
C MET A 165 -5.08 -6.40 -1.92
N PHE A 166 -4.83 -5.55 -0.93
CA PHE A 166 -5.09 -5.89 0.45
C PHE A 166 -6.60 -5.85 0.71
N VAL A 167 -7.05 -6.66 1.65
CA VAL A 167 -8.44 -6.69 2.09
C VAL A 167 -8.50 -6.41 3.58
N GLY A 168 -9.40 -5.49 3.95
CA GLY A 168 -9.58 -5.06 5.33
C GLY A 168 -8.51 -4.09 5.83
N THR A 169 -7.53 -3.69 5.02
CA THR A 169 -6.60 -2.64 5.42
C THR A 169 -7.27 -1.27 5.42
N SER A 170 -6.82 -0.41 6.34
CA SER A 170 -7.25 0.98 6.39
C SER A 170 -6.51 1.82 5.35
N PRO A 171 -7.13 2.89 4.82
CA PRO A 171 -6.46 3.84 3.92
C PRO A 171 -5.13 4.39 4.48
N ALA A 172 -5.04 4.55 5.80
CA ALA A 172 -3.82 4.99 6.48
C ALA A 172 -2.69 3.96 6.38
N PHE A 173 -3.00 2.66 6.51
CA PHE A 173 -2.03 1.58 6.35
C PHE A 173 -1.46 1.54 4.93
N ASP A 174 -2.35 1.48 3.93
CA ASP A 174 -1.97 1.40 2.51
C ASP A 174 -1.09 2.60 2.13
N LEU A 175 -1.53 3.82 2.50
CA LEU A 175 -0.80 5.04 2.20
C LEU A 175 0.58 5.06 2.87
N ALA A 176 0.68 4.66 4.14
CA ALA A 176 1.94 4.62 4.87
C ALA A 176 2.93 3.61 4.27
N LEU A 177 2.47 2.40 3.94
CA LEU A 177 3.29 1.35 3.36
C LEU A 177 3.82 1.73 1.96
N PHE A 178 2.93 2.23 1.09
CA PHE A 178 3.34 2.63 -0.26
C PHE A 178 4.27 3.84 -0.24
N THR A 179 4.00 4.84 0.61
CA THR A 179 4.87 6.01 0.78
C THR A 179 6.26 5.61 1.30
N THR A 180 6.31 4.69 2.26
CA THR A 180 7.58 4.16 2.79
C THR A 180 8.39 3.49 1.69
N CYS A 181 7.74 2.63 0.89
CA CYS A 181 8.41 1.94 -0.21
C CYS A 181 8.97 2.92 -1.24
N PHE A 182 8.14 3.88 -1.67
CA PHE A 182 8.53 4.90 -2.63
C PHE A 182 9.72 5.75 -2.16
N LEU A 183 9.66 6.28 -0.93
CA LEU A 183 10.72 7.15 -0.40
C LEU A 183 12.02 6.39 -0.12
N LYS A 184 11.93 5.15 0.38
CA LYS A 184 13.08 4.25 0.49
C LYS A 184 13.72 3.99 -0.88
N GLY A 185 12.90 3.78 -1.91
CA GLY A 185 13.34 3.63 -3.29
C GLY A 185 14.15 4.81 -3.81
N ARG A 186 13.67 6.02 -3.57
CA ARG A 186 14.37 7.25 -3.91
C ARG A 186 15.67 7.43 -3.14
N GLY A 187 15.65 7.20 -1.83
CA GLY A 187 16.85 7.28 -0.98
C GLY A 187 17.95 6.30 -1.40
N ALA A 188 17.58 5.13 -1.93
CA ALA A 188 18.50 4.13 -2.47
C ALA A 188 19.13 4.49 -3.83
N GLY A 189 18.96 5.72 -4.32
CA GLY A 189 19.63 6.18 -5.54
C GLY A 189 18.92 5.80 -6.84
N ARG A 190 17.64 5.40 -6.82
CA ARG A 190 16.84 5.09 -8.02
C ARG A 190 16.39 6.35 -8.79
N TRP A 191 17.31 7.30 -8.97
CA TRP A 191 17.08 8.58 -9.67
C TRP A 191 17.30 8.50 -11.18
N TYR A 192 17.79 7.37 -11.69
CA TYR A 192 18.08 7.22 -13.10
C TYR A 192 16.79 6.92 -13.86
N PHE A 193 16.14 7.96 -14.43
CA PHE A 193 15.06 7.83 -15.39
C PHE A 193 15.65 7.35 -16.73
N PRO A 194 15.60 6.06 -17.07
CA PRO A 194 16.09 5.61 -18.35
C PRO A 194 15.02 6.03 -19.38
N MET A 195 15.27 7.12 -20.11
CA MET A 195 14.52 7.53 -21.31
C MET A 195 12.99 7.50 -21.14
N GLY A 196 12.44 8.27 -20.20
CA GLY A 196 10.99 8.52 -20.10
C GLY A 196 10.12 7.32 -19.75
N ARG A 197 10.71 6.20 -19.31
CA ARG A 197 9.97 5.02 -18.84
C ARG A 197 9.50 5.19 -17.40
N PRO A 198 8.37 4.57 -17.02
CA PRO A 198 7.98 4.49 -15.62
C PRO A 198 9.04 3.79 -14.77
N ILE A 199 9.26 4.26 -13.54
CA ILE A 199 10.18 3.64 -12.58
C ILE A 199 9.36 2.83 -11.59
N SER A 200 9.65 1.53 -11.50
CA SER A 200 9.04 0.66 -10.50
C SER A 200 9.99 0.43 -9.32
N THR A 201 9.50 0.69 -8.12
CA THR A 201 10.16 0.35 -6.87
C THR A 201 9.44 -0.83 -6.24
N TYR A 202 10.20 -1.91 -5.99
CA TYR A 202 9.72 -3.14 -5.38
C TYR A 202 10.22 -3.17 -3.95
N CYS A 203 9.33 -3.36 -2.99
CA CYS A 203 9.68 -3.48 -1.59
C CYS A 203 9.12 -4.75 -0.98
N GLN A 204 9.87 -5.30 -0.03
CA GLN A 204 9.50 -6.47 0.75
C GLN A 204 9.68 -6.17 2.23
N CYS A 205 8.80 -6.72 3.05
CA CYS A 205 8.91 -6.66 4.50
C CYS A 205 8.10 -7.76 5.16
N ASP A 206 8.33 -7.96 6.46
CA ASP A 206 7.69 -9.02 7.21
C ASP A 206 6.73 -8.43 8.26
N ILE A 207 5.62 -9.14 8.48
CA ILE A 207 4.62 -8.87 9.52
C ILE A 207 4.46 -10.17 10.33
N ASP A 208 4.82 -10.11 11.60
CA ASP A 208 4.69 -11.19 12.57
C ASP A 208 3.31 -11.11 13.24
N THR A 209 2.52 -12.17 13.10
CA THR A 209 1.25 -12.31 13.82
C THR A 209 1.41 -13.34 14.94
N PRO A 210 1.23 -12.94 16.22
CA PRO A 210 1.31 -13.85 17.35
C PRO A 210 0.38 -15.05 17.17
N GLY A 211 0.93 -16.26 17.29
CA GLY A 211 0.17 -17.52 17.17
C GLY A 211 -0.15 -17.97 15.74
N ILE A 212 0.23 -17.22 14.72
CA ILE A 212 0.02 -17.59 13.30
C ILE A 212 1.36 -17.77 12.58
N GLY A 213 2.29 -16.83 12.75
CA GLY A 213 3.60 -16.84 12.12
C GLY A 213 3.94 -15.53 11.42
N THR A 214 5.00 -15.55 10.63
CA THR A 214 5.51 -14.39 9.88
C THR A 214 4.97 -14.42 8.45
N SER A 215 4.36 -13.33 8.02
CA SER A 215 3.92 -13.11 6.64
C SER A 215 4.85 -12.13 5.94
N ARG A 216 5.35 -12.51 4.76
CA ARG A 216 6.12 -11.63 3.88
C ARG A 216 5.17 -10.87 2.97
N VAL A 217 5.20 -9.55 3.10
CA VAL A 217 4.43 -8.61 2.28
C VAL A 217 5.33 -8.02 1.20
N GLU A 218 4.86 -8.09 -0.04
CA GLU A 218 5.49 -7.48 -1.19
C GLU A 218 4.63 -6.36 -1.77
N VAL A 219 5.24 -5.22 -2.06
CA VAL A 219 4.55 -4.07 -2.67
C VAL A 219 5.35 -3.47 -3.81
N THR A 220 4.64 -2.91 -4.78
CA THR A 220 5.23 -2.16 -5.89
C THR A 220 4.66 -0.74 -5.92
N THR A 221 5.54 0.25 -6.11
CA THR A 221 5.15 1.62 -6.48
C THR A 221 5.69 1.95 -7.86
N VAL A 222 4.92 2.67 -8.66
CA VAL A 222 5.29 3.05 -10.03
C VAL A 222 5.23 4.56 -10.18
N GLU A 223 6.36 5.15 -10.53
CA GLU A 223 6.49 6.57 -10.86
C GLU A 223 6.41 6.77 -12.37
N ASN A 224 5.76 7.85 -12.81
CA ASN A 224 5.86 8.30 -14.20
C ASN A 224 7.14 9.12 -14.44
N ARG A 225 7.35 9.54 -15.69
CA ARG A 225 8.49 10.37 -16.11
C ARG A 225 8.62 11.72 -15.39
N PHE A 226 7.57 12.18 -14.71
CA PHE A 226 7.55 13.43 -13.95
C PHE A 226 7.84 13.21 -12.45
N GLY A 227 8.23 11.99 -12.07
CA GLY A 227 8.48 11.63 -10.68
C GLY A 227 7.22 11.62 -9.82
N LYS A 228 6.03 11.44 -10.42
CA LYS A 228 4.76 11.29 -9.70
C LYS A 228 4.40 9.81 -9.62
N VAL A 229 4.03 9.35 -8.43
CA VAL A 229 3.47 7.99 -8.26
C VAL A 229 2.12 7.93 -8.97
N VAL A 230 1.99 7.02 -9.92
CA VAL A 230 0.77 6.81 -10.72
C VAL A 230 -0.01 5.57 -10.32
N THR A 231 0.67 4.60 -9.68
CA THR A 231 0.03 3.44 -9.07
C THR A 231 0.92 2.87 -7.98
N ALA A 232 0.27 2.27 -6.97
CA ALA A 232 0.92 1.46 -5.96
C ALA A 232 -0.03 0.30 -5.59
N TYR A 233 0.52 -0.90 -5.41
CA TYR A 233 -0.28 -2.09 -5.15
C TYR A 233 0.57 -3.18 -4.47
N PRO A 234 -0.05 -4.06 -3.65
CA PRO A 234 0.63 -5.24 -3.16
C PRO A 234 0.81 -6.26 -4.27
N THR A 235 1.94 -6.97 -4.30
CA THR A 235 2.20 -8.02 -5.28
C THR A 235 2.02 -9.42 -4.71
N ALA A 236 2.28 -9.62 -3.42
CA ALA A 236 2.09 -10.90 -2.74
C ALA A 236 2.04 -10.73 -1.21
N VAL A 237 1.37 -11.67 -0.55
CA VAL A 237 1.48 -11.93 0.90
C VAL A 237 1.53 -13.45 1.10
N TYR A 238 2.56 -13.96 1.77
CA TYR A 238 2.74 -15.41 2.00
C TYR A 238 3.56 -15.72 3.24
#